data_AF-A0A2N1QXU3-F1
#
_entry.id   AF-A0A2N1QXU3-F1
#
_cell.length_a   1.000
_cell.length_b   1.000
_cell.length_c   1.000
_cell.angle_alpha   90.00
_cell.angle_beta   90.00
_cell.angle_gamma   90.00
#
_symmetry.space_group_name_H-M   'P 1'
#
loop_
_entity.id
_entity.type
_entity.pdbx_description
1 polymer ?
#
loop_
_entity_poly.entity_id
_entity_poly.type
_entity_poly.pdbx_seq_one_letter_code
_entity_poly.pdbx_strand_id
1 'polypeptide(L)'
;MGNRNKLIEILKTSFNDFQVFFFTHDKNLFDLYRDKMDWACYELYLEDSGLFPTVFITTGKTEFELAKKSFSEKDYPACAVHLRTGFEKLLKNNLSPSEQRNKKCEALDLSGLISRMIAKSDGEVKNLLERLNSDRTHIFNPLCHADGRNIYSQELKAAIGDIEKLTELLRH
;
A
#
# COMPACT_ATOMS: atom_id res chain seq x y z
N MET A 1 -17.76 12.86 4.67
CA MET A 1 -17.49 11.44 4.30
C MET A 1 -18.73 10.65 3.86
N GLY A 2 -19.97 11.04 4.18
CA GLY A 2 -21.17 10.25 3.83
C GLY A 2 -21.48 10.09 2.33
N ASN A 3 -21.13 11.07 1.49
CA ASN A 3 -21.54 11.06 0.08
C ASN A 3 -20.72 10.09 -0.78
N ARG A 4 -19.43 9.87 -0.46
CA ARG A 4 -18.55 8.95 -1.23
C ARG A 4 -18.99 7.49 -1.11
N ASN A 5 -19.41 7.06 0.08
CA ASN A 5 -19.93 5.71 0.31
C ASN A 5 -21.33 5.52 -0.28
N LYS A 6 -22.21 6.54 -0.21
CA LYS A 6 -23.53 6.47 -0.86
C LYS A 6 -23.43 6.31 -2.38
N LEU A 7 -22.45 6.95 -3.00
CA LEU A 7 -22.23 6.82 -4.45
C LEU A 7 -21.79 5.38 -4.82
N ILE A 8 -20.98 4.72 -3.99
CA ILE A 8 -20.64 3.28 -4.18
C ILE A 8 -21.91 2.43 -4.18
N GLU A 9 -22.80 2.64 -3.20
CA GLU A 9 -24.07 1.90 -3.11
C GLU A 9 -24.96 2.13 -4.33
N ILE A 10 -25.09 3.37 -4.79
CA ILE A 10 -25.86 3.72 -6.00
C ILE A 10 -25.27 3.03 -7.22
N LEU A 11 -23.95 3.04 -7.39
CA LEU A 11 -23.28 2.40 -8.53
C LEU A 11 -23.49 0.88 -8.54
N LYS A 12 -23.54 0.22 -7.37
CA LYS A 12 -23.83 -1.21 -7.25
C LYS A 12 -25.30 -1.55 -7.50
N THR A 13 -26.22 -0.73 -6.99
CA THR A 13 -27.65 -1.09 -6.94
C THR A 13 -28.45 -0.57 -8.12
N SER A 14 -28.18 0.67 -8.55
CA SER A 14 -29.03 1.39 -9.52
C SER A 14 -28.56 1.22 -10.97
N PHE A 15 -27.32 0.79 -11.18
CA PHE A 15 -26.70 0.68 -12.51
C PHE A 15 -26.22 -0.73 -12.84
N ASN A 16 -26.73 -1.75 -12.14
CA ASN A 16 -26.30 -3.14 -12.33
C ASN A 16 -26.58 -3.69 -13.74
N ASP A 17 -27.49 -3.06 -14.48
CA ASP A 17 -27.84 -3.43 -15.86
C ASP A 17 -26.94 -2.76 -16.92
N PHE A 18 -26.01 -1.90 -16.51
CA PHE A 18 -25.16 -1.13 -17.43
C PHE A 18 -23.67 -1.46 -17.26
N GLN A 19 -22.92 -1.34 -18.35
CA GLN A 19 -21.47 -1.26 -18.26
C GLN A 19 -21.06 0.16 -17.81
N VAL A 20 -20.51 0.26 -16.61
CA VAL A 20 -20.13 1.55 -16.02
C VAL A 20 -18.66 1.85 -16.33
N PHE A 21 -18.42 3.01 -16.96
CA PHE A 21 -17.09 3.62 -17.05
C PHE A 21 -17.04 4.83 -16.12
N PHE A 22 -16.21 4.77 -15.09
CA PHE A 22 -16.09 5.83 -14.08
C PHE A 22 -14.74 6.54 -14.22
N PHE A 23 -14.77 7.83 -14.57
CA PHE A 23 -13.59 8.66 -14.70
C PHE A 23 -13.53 9.67 -13.55
N THR A 24 -12.35 9.82 -12.94
CA THR A 24 -12.13 10.78 -11.85
C THR A 24 -10.71 11.31 -11.88
N HIS A 25 -10.54 12.57 -11.49
CA HIS A 25 -9.24 13.18 -11.22
C HIS A 25 -8.86 13.12 -9.73
N ASP A 26 -9.79 12.78 -8.83
CA ASP A 26 -9.52 12.63 -7.39
C ASP A 26 -8.91 11.25 -7.11
N LYS A 27 -7.59 11.24 -6.84
CA LYS A 27 -6.82 10.02 -6.49
C LYS A 27 -7.36 9.32 -5.26
N ASN A 28 -7.82 10.05 -4.24
CA ASN A 28 -8.35 9.44 -3.03
C ASN A 28 -9.69 8.73 -3.28
N LEU A 29 -10.52 9.30 -4.17
CA LEU A 29 -11.78 8.67 -4.57
C LEU A 29 -11.53 7.41 -5.39
N PHE A 30 -10.57 7.47 -6.32
CA PHE A 30 -10.17 6.35 -7.14
C PHE A 30 -9.61 5.19 -6.32
N ASP A 31 -8.70 5.46 -5.39
CA ASP A 31 -8.12 4.42 -4.52
C ASP A 31 -9.21 3.77 -3.63
N LEU A 32 -10.13 4.58 -3.09
CA LEU A 32 -11.27 4.07 -2.33
C LEU A 32 -12.16 3.12 -3.15
N TYR A 33 -12.36 3.42 -4.43
CA TYR A 33 -13.28 2.65 -5.30
C TYR A 33 -12.60 1.38 -5.78
N ARG A 34 -11.32 1.47 -6.12
CA ARG A 34 -10.46 0.31 -6.42
C ARG A 34 -10.51 -0.74 -5.32
N ASP A 35 -10.45 -0.33 -4.06
CA ASP A 35 -10.44 -1.27 -2.93
C ASP A 35 -11.84 -1.86 -2.62
N LYS A 36 -12.93 -1.18 -3.02
CA LYS A 36 -14.31 -1.54 -2.64
C LYS A 36 -15.16 -2.13 -3.76
N MET A 37 -14.67 -2.08 -4.99
CA MET A 37 -15.34 -2.55 -6.20
C MET A 37 -14.48 -3.59 -6.90
N ASP A 38 -15.11 -4.60 -7.49
CA ASP A 38 -14.44 -5.57 -8.36
C ASP A 38 -14.33 -5.01 -9.79
N TRP A 39 -13.69 -3.86 -9.94
CA TRP A 39 -13.57 -3.13 -11.21
C TRP A 39 -12.13 -3.11 -11.70
N ALA A 40 -11.95 -3.25 -13.00
CA ALA A 40 -10.65 -2.99 -13.64
C ALA A 40 -10.30 -1.50 -13.49
N CYS A 41 -9.18 -1.22 -12.83
CA CYS A 41 -8.75 0.15 -12.52
C CYS A 41 -7.55 0.56 -13.37
N TYR A 42 -7.66 1.72 -14.01
CA TYR A 42 -6.60 2.29 -14.83
C TYR A 42 -6.33 3.75 -14.41
N GLU A 43 -5.07 4.11 -14.36
CA GLU A 43 -4.58 5.48 -14.21
C GLU A 43 -4.07 5.95 -15.56
N LEU A 44 -4.51 7.14 -15.95
CA LEU A 44 -4.20 7.78 -17.22
C LEU A 44 -3.32 8.99 -16.91
N TYR A 45 -2.08 8.98 -17.37
CA TYR A 45 -1.13 10.08 -17.23
C TYR A 45 -0.85 10.71 -18.58
N LEU A 46 -0.74 12.04 -18.61
CA LEU A 46 -0.30 12.75 -19.80
C LEU A 46 1.23 12.79 -19.79
N GLU A 47 1.83 12.27 -20.85
CA GLU A 47 3.26 12.31 -21.10
C GLU A 47 3.53 13.39 -22.14
N ASP A 48 4.16 14.48 -21.71
CA ASP A 48 4.41 15.69 -22.51
C ASP A 48 5.86 15.77 -23.02
N SER A 49 6.51 14.62 -23.20
CA SER A 49 7.93 14.54 -23.57
C SER A 49 8.17 14.60 -25.10
N GLY A 50 7.11 14.62 -25.91
CA GLY A 50 7.16 14.59 -27.37
C GLY A 50 6.51 15.81 -28.05
N LEU A 51 6.50 15.79 -29.40
CA LEU A 51 5.83 16.81 -30.24
C LEU A 51 4.29 16.80 -30.11
N PHE A 52 3.72 15.69 -29.62
CA PHE A 52 2.30 15.54 -29.32
C PHE A 52 2.15 14.86 -27.95
N PRO A 53 1.21 15.30 -27.12
CA PRO A 53 0.97 14.68 -25.82
C PRO A 53 0.47 13.25 -26.00
N THR A 54 1.14 12.29 -25.37
CA THR A 54 0.76 10.88 -25.37
C THR A 54 0.12 10.50 -24.03
N VAL A 55 -0.77 9.51 -24.07
CA VAL A 55 -1.42 8.99 -22.86
C VAL A 55 -0.68 7.74 -22.39
N PHE A 56 -0.09 7.81 -21.21
CA PHE A 56 0.48 6.67 -20.52
C PHE A 56 -0.57 6.03 -19.62
N ILE A 57 -0.93 4.77 -19.91
CA ILE A 57 -1.93 4.01 -19.15
C ILE A 57 -1.19 3.03 -18.23
N THR A 58 -1.49 3.07 -16.94
CA THR A 58 -1.02 2.08 -15.97
C THR A 58 -2.20 1.51 -15.20
N THR A 59 -2.16 0.23 -14.83
CA THR A 59 -3.26 -0.43 -14.09
C THR A 59 -3.30 -0.03 -12.61
N GLY A 60 -2.71 1.11 -12.25
CA GLY A 60 -2.67 1.60 -10.88
C GLY A 60 -2.09 0.55 -9.94
N LYS A 61 -0.82 0.19 -10.12
CA LYS A 61 -0.20 -0.86 -9.31
C LYS A 61 -0.30 -0.52 -7.83
N THR A 62 -0.72 -1.47 -7.00
CA THR A 62 -0.59 -1.33 -5.54
C THR A 62 0.87 -1.13 -5.18
N GLU A 63 1.16 -0.54 -4.01
CA GLU A 63 2.56 -0.39 -3.56
C GLU A 63 3.30 -1.74 -3.54
N PHE A 64 2.61 -2.85 -3.26
CA PHE A 64 3.20 -4.18 -3.33
C PHE A 64 3.46 -4.66 -4.76
N GLU A 65 2.61 -4.31 -5.72
CA GLU A 65 2.88 -4.59 -7.14
C GLU A 65 4.01 -3.72 -7.70
N LEU A 66 4.12 -2.47 -7.25
CA LEU A 66 5.25 -1.61 -7.55
C LEU A 66 6.54 -2.19 -6.96
N ALA A 67 6.50 -2.62 -5.70
CA ALA A 67 7.64 -3.30 -5.07
C ALA A 67 8.09 -4.55 -5.85
N LYS A 68 7.15 -5.42 -6.24
CA LYS A 68 7.46 -6.61 -7.05
C LYS A 68 8.05 -6.24 -8.41
N LYS A 69 7.52 -5.19 -9.05
CA LYS A 69 8.07 -4.66 -10.30
C LYS A 69 9.52 -4.20 -10.11
N SER A 70 9.78 -3.33 -9.13
CA SER A 70 11.13 -2.85 -8.83
C SER A 70 12.09 -3.97 -8.46
N PHE A 71 11.62 -5.00 -7.73
CA PHE A 71 12.40 -6.20 -7.45
C PHE A 71 12.79 -6.95 -8.74
N SER A 72 11.85 -7.11 -9.69
CA SER A 72 12.12 -7.76 -10.98
C SER A 72 13.10 -6.96 -11.86
N GLU A 73 13.05 -5.63 -11.74
CA GLU A 73 13.96 -4.70 -12.43
C GLU A 73 15.32 -4.57 -11.73
N LYS A 74 15.53 -5.29 -10.60
CA LYS A 74 16.70 -5.22 -9.72
C LYS A 74 16.93 -3.83 -9.10
N ASP A 75 15.93 -2.98 -9.10
CA ASP A 75 15.89 -1.73 -8.35
C ASP A 75 15.48 -2.01 -6.90
N TYR A 76 16.44 -2.54 -6.14
CA TYR A 76 16.25 -2.87 -4.73
C TYR A 76 15.95 -1.65 -3.84
N PRO A 77 16.54 -0.47 -4.08
CA PRO A 77 16.13 0.76 -3.40
C PRO A 77 14.65 1.09 -3.60
N ALA A 78 14.16 1.17 -4.85
CA ALA A 78 12.76 1.47 -5.08
C ALA A 78 11.84 0.38 -4.49
N CYS A 79 12.24 -0.89 -4.58
CA CYS A 79 11.51 -1.99 -3.97
C CYS A 79 11.30 -1.80 -2.47
N ALA A 80 12.36 -1.47 -1.72
CA ALA A 80 12.28 -1.23 -0.28
C ALA A 80 11.38 -0.04 0.08
N VAL A 81 11.41 1.06 -0.70
CA VAL A 81 10.50 2.20 -0.49
C VAL A 81 9.06 1.77 -0.67
N HIS A 82 8.74 1.13 -1.79
CA HIS A 82 7.38 0.69 -2.09
C HIS A 82 6.87 -0.32 -1.06
N LEU A 83 7.71 -1.26 -0.61
CA LEU A 83 7.33 -2.21 0.46
C LEU A 83 7.01 -1.50 1.75
N ARG A 84 7.85 -0.54 2.17
CA ARG A 84 7.63 0.25 3.38
C ARG A 84 6.31 1.01 3.30
N THR A 85 6.07 1.72 2.19
CA THR A 85 4.85 2.50 1.99
C THR A 85 3.61 1.61 1.96
N GLY A 86 3.68 0.47 1.27
CA GLY A 86 2.62 -0.53 1.25
C GLY A 86 2.32 -1.09 2.63
N PHE A 87 3.36 -1.43 3.40
CA PHE A 87 3.22 -1.95 4.75
C PHE A 87 2.60 -0.92 5.70
N GLU A 88 3.03 0.34 5.64
CA GLU A 88 2.45 1.42 6.43
C GLU A 88 0.95 1.63 6.11
N LYS A 89 0.59 1.62 4.82
CA LYS A 89 -0.82 1.69 4.38
C LYS A 89 -1.62 0.49 4.93
N LEU A 90 -1.08 -0.72 4.84
CA LEU A 90 -1.71 -1.93 5.36
C LEU A 90 -1.97 -1.85 6.88
N LEU A 91 -1.01 -1.37 7.66
CA LEU A 91 -1.20 -1.18 9.10
C LEU A 91 -2.25 -0.10 9.40
N LYS A 92 -2.22 1.03 8.69
CA LYS A 92 -3.22 2.10 8.87
C LYS A 92 -4.64 1.66 8.49
N ASN A 93 -4.79 0.76 7.53
CA ASN A 93 -6.11 0.23 7.17
C ASN A 93 -6.67 -0.72 8.24
N ASN A 94 -5.81 -1.38 9.02
CA ASN A 94 -6.19 -2.33 10.08
C ASN A 94 -6.26 -1.70 11.49
N LEU A 95 -5.73 -0.48 11.65
CA LEU A 95 -5.76 0.29 12.89
C LEU A 95 -6.80 1.42 12.79
N SER A 96 -7.59 1.62 13.85
CA SER A 96 -8.52 2.73 13.93
C SER A 96 -7.78 4.09 14.01
N PRO A 97 -8.42 5.21 13.63
CA PRO A 97 -7.78 6.52 13.64
C PRO A 97 -7.22 6.97 14.99
N SER A 98 -7.78 6.47 16.10
CA SER A 98 -7.28 6.72 17.46
C SER A 98 -6.03 5.89 17.78
N GLU A 99 -5.95 4.66 17.27
CA GLU A 99 -4.81 3.76 17.45
C GLU A 99 -3.59 4.21 16.63
N GLN A 100 -3.81 4.95 15.54
CA GLN A 100 -2.75 5.53 14.71
C GLN A 100 -2.09 6.77 15.35
N ARG A 101 -2.53 7.20 16.54
CA ARG A 101 -2.04 8.39 17.22
C ARG A 101 -1.41 8.08 18.58
N ASN A 102 -0.45 8.90 18.97
CA ASN A 102 0.11 8.87 20.32
C ASN A 102 -0.80 9.61 21.32
N LYS A 103 -0.43 9.62 22.61
CA LYS A 103 -1.18 10.31 23.68
C LYS A 103 -1.26 11.84 23.47
N LYS A 104 -0.39 12.42 22.64
CA LYS A 104 -0.38 13.83 22.26
C LYS A 104 -1.17 14.12 20.97
N CYS A 105 -1.91 13.13 20.45
CA CYS A 105 -2.65 13.19 19.19
C CYS A 105 -1.79 13.34 17.92
N GLU A 106 -0.48 13.06 18.01
CA GLU A 106 0.43 13.05 16.86
C GLU A 106 0.39 11.68 16.17
N ALA A 107 0.56 11.65 14.85
CA ALA A 107 0.60 10.41 14.08
C ALA A 107 1.80 9.54 14.47
N LEU A 108 1.58 8.23 14.62
CA LEU A 108 2.65 7.26 14.86
C LEU A 108 3.48 7.03 13.60
N ASP A 109 4.77 6.81 13.79
CA ASP A 109 5.68 6.33 12.76
C ASP A 109 5.46 4.82 12.50
N LEU A 110 6.14 4.28 11.49
CA LEU A 110 6.05 2.85 11.17
C LEU A 110 6.38 1.96 12.39
N SER A 111 7.35 2.36 13.23
CA SER A 111 7.67 1.64 14.47
C SER A 111 6.47 1.58 15.41
N GLY A 112 5.87 2.74 15.68
CA GLY A 112 4.73 2.87 16.57
C GLY A 112 3.51 2.12 16.05
N LEU A 113 3.24 2.18 14.75
CA LEU A 113 2.15 1.43 14.11
C LEU A 113 2.34 -0.08 14.28
N ILE A 114 3.55 -0.60 14.04
CA ILE A 114 3.84 -2.03 14.22
C ILE A 114 3.66 -2.44 15.68
N SER A 115 4.19 -1.66 16.64
CA SER A 115 4.05 -1.97 18.07
C SER A 115 2.58 -2.01 18.51
N ARG A 116 1.73 -1.12 17.97
CA ARG A 116 0.28 -1.14 18.24
C ARG A 116 -0.39 -2.37 17.65
N MET A 117 -0.01 -2.75 16.43
CA MET A 117 -0.56 -3.95 15.78
C MET A 117 -0.15 -5.22 16.53
N ILE A 118 1.13 -5.35 16.93
CA ILE A 118 1.64 -6.45 17.76
C ILE A 118 0.86 -6.60 19.06
N ALA A 119 0.51 -5.49 19.71
CA ALA A 119 -0.26 -5.53 20.96
C ALA A 119 -1.72 -6.02 20.78
N LYS A 120 -2.23 -6.01 19.54
CA LYS A 120 -3.60 -6.41 19.19
C LYS A 120 -3.66 -7.76 18.47
N SER A 121 -2.53 -8.25 18.00
CA SER A 121 -2.41 -9.50 17.26
C SER A 121 -1.84 -10.60 18.16
N ASP A 122 -2.34 -11.81 17.98
CA ASP A 122 -1.85 -13.01 18.66
C ASP A 122 -1.38 -14.06 17.65
N GLY A 123 -0.60 -15.03 18.14
CA GLY A 123 -0.16 -16.18 17.35
C GLY A 123 0.75 -15.82 16.16
N GLU A 124 0.42 -16.33 14.99
CA GLU A 124 1.24 -16.23 13.78
C GLU A 124 1.39 -14.79 13.26
N VAL A 125 0.32 -13.98 13.37
CA VAL A 125 0.31 -12.57 12.96
C VAL A 125 1.31 -11.78 13.79
N LYS A 126 1.38 -12.04 15.10
CA LYS A 126 2.34 -11.39 15.99
C LYS A 126 3.79 -11.72 15.61
N ASN A 127 4.08 -12.99 15.37
CA ASN A 127 5.41 -13.44 14.96
C ASN A 127 5.84 -12.83 13.61
N LEU A 128 4.90 -12.71 12.66
CA LEU A 128 5.12 -12.02 11.39
C LEU A 128 5.46 -10.55 11.58
N LEU A 129 4.70 -9.84 12.42
CA LEU A 129 4.92 -8.42 12.70
C LEU A 129 6.24 -8.16 13.42
N GLU A 130 6.65 -9.04 14.34
CA GLU A 130 7.94 -8.94 15.04
C GLU A 130 9.11 -9.12 14.07
N ARG A 131 9.03 -10.07 13.13
CA ARG A 131 10.03 -10.25 12.07
C ARG A 131 10.10 -9.04 11.15
N LEU A 132 8.96 -8.56 10.66
CA LEU A 132 8.89 -7.36 9.83
C LEU A 132 9.38 -6.09 10.54
N ASN A 133 9.24 -6.01 11.87
CA ASN A 133 9.81 -4.91 12.65
C ASN A 133 11.34 -4.94 12.70
N SER A 134 11.93 -6.14 12.71
CA SER A 134 13.38 -6.33 12.56
C SER A 134 13.82 -5.98 11.15
N ASP A 135 13.10 -6.43 10.13
CA ASP A 135 13.40 -6.10 8.73
C ASP A 135 13.32 -4.59 8.47
N ARG A 136 12.42 -3.87 9.14
CA ARG A 136 12.34 -2.41 9.04
C ARG A 136 13.67 -1.71 9.30
N THR A 137 14.44 -2.14 10.30
CA THR A 137 15.71 -1.46 10.65
C THR A 137 16.79 -1.67 9.59
N HIS A 138 16.73 -2.78 8.86
CA HIS A 138 17.78 -3.20 7.92
C HIS A 138 17.39 -3.03 6.45
N ILE A 139 16.10 -2.99 6.12
CA ILE A 139 15.58 -2.97 4.74
C ILE A 139 14.81 -1.68 4.44
N PHE A 140 13.94 -1.23 5.35
CA PHE A 140 13.04 -0.08 5.09
C PHE A 140 13.59 1.28 5.52
N ASN A 141 14.52 1.31 6.47
CA ASN A 141 15.18 2.52 6.97
C ASN A 141 16.51 2.94 6.28
N PRO A 142 17.31 2.06 5.63
CA PRO A 142 18.61 2.44 5.07
C PRO A 142 18.56 3.53 3.99
N LEU A 143 17.44 3.71 3.30
CA LEU A 143 17.36 4.63 2.16
C LEU A 143 17.37 6.12 2.52
N CYS A 144 17.31 6.47 3.80
CA CYS A 144 17.44 7.86 4.25
C CYS A 144 18.86 8.23 4.70
N HIS A 145 19.76 7.26 4.87
CA HIS A 145 21.14 7.51 5.28
C HIS A 145 22.07 7.22 4.11
N ALA A 146 22.96 8.15 3.76
CA ALA A 146 23.99 7.98 2.74
C ALA A 146 25.08 6.96 3.13
N ASP A 147 24.79 6.05 4.07
CA ASP A 147 25.65 4.94 4.43
C ASP A 147 25.39 3.84 3.41
N GLY A 148 26.42 3.46 2.64
CA GLY A 148 26.39 2.44 1.59
C GLY A 148 26.10 1.01 2.07
N ARG A 149 25.04 0.80 2.84
CA ARG A 149 24.55 -0.51 3.24
C ARG A 149 23.93 -1.18 2.02
N ASN A 150 24.45 -2.35 1.69
CA ASN A 150 23.90 -3.16 0.60
C ASN A 150 22.52 -3.68 1.00
N ILE A 151 21.52 -3.43 0.16
CA ILE A 151 20.20 -4.05 0.28
C ILE A 151 20.31 -5.44 -0.35
N TYR A 152 20.12 -6.48 0.45
CA TYR A 152 20.22 -7.87 -0.03
C TYR A 152 18.91 -8.34 -0.65
N SER A 153 18.99 -8.90 -1.86
CA SER A 153 17.82 -9.39 -2.60
C SER A 153 17.07 -10.53 -1.90
N GLN A 154 17.77 -11.36 -1.11
CA GLN A 154 17.14 -12.43 -0.33
C GLN A 154 16.29 -11.87 0.83
N GLU A 155 16.78 -10.85 1.53
CA GLU A 155 16.05 -10.19 2.61
C GLU A 155 14.79 -9.50 2.08
N LEU A 156 14.89 -8.79 0.94
CA LEU A 156 13.73 -8.23 0.26
C LEU A 156 12.71 -9.29 -0.15
N LYS A 157 13.19 -10.42 -0.68
CA LYS A 157 12.30 -11.52 -1.08
C LYS A 157 11.57 -12.14 0.11
N ALA A 158 12.26 -12.28 1.25
CA ALA A 158 11.66 -12.74 2.49
C ALA A 158 10.60 -11.76 3.00
N ALA A 159 10.93 -10.46 3.03
CA ALA A 159 10.00 -9.41 3.46
C ALA A 159 8.75 -9.32 2.56
N ILE A 160 8.90 -9.48 1.24
CA ILE A 160 7.75 -9.58 0.32
C ILE A 160 6.83 -10.73 0.73
N GLY A 161 7.39 -11.93 0.93
CA GLY A 161 6.60 -13.11 1.30
C GLY A 161 5.92 -12.98 2.66
N ASP A 162 6.60 -12.42 3.66
CA ASP A 162 6.02 -12.19 4.99
C ASP A 162 4.89 -11.15 4.94
N ILE A 163 5.00 -10.10 4.12
CA ILE A 163 3.92 -9.11 3.94
C ILE A 163 2.73 -9.72 3.18
N GLU A 164 2.96 -10.53 2.15
CA GLU A 164 1.87 -11.23 1.44
C GLU A 164 1.07 -12.12 2.40
N LYS A 165 1.80 -12.93 3.19
CA LYS A 165 1.18 -13.79 4.19
C LYS A 165 0.42 -13.01 5.26
N LEU A 166 0.98 -11.89 5.71
CA LEU A 166 0.31 -10.99 6.64
C LEU A 166 -0.98 -10.39 6.03
N THR A 167 -0.93 -10.03 4.74
CA THR A 167 -2.09 -9.48 4.03
C THR A 167 -3.22 -10.50 3.92
N GLU A 168 -2.90 -11.76 3.65
CA GLU A 168 -3.87 -12.86 3.63
C GLU A 168 -4.51 -13.08 5.01
N LEU A 169 -3.70 -13.10 6.07
CA LEU A 169 -4.19 -13.29 7.44
C LEU A 169 -5.08 -12.14 7.94
N LEU A 170 -4.86 -10.91 7.45
CA LEU A 170 -5.65 -9.73 7.82
C LEU A 170 -6.90 -9.51 6.96
N ARG A 171 -7.11 -10.31 5.90
CA ARG A 171 -8.34 -10.27 5.07
C ARG A 171 -9.52 -11.02 5.70
N HIS A 172 -9.29 -11.73 6.81
CA HIS A 172 -10.29 -12.49 7.58
C HIS A 172 -10.70 -11.75 8.85
#